data_AF-A0A440AST3-F1
#
_entry.id   AF-A0A440AST3-F1
#
_cell.length_a   1.000
_cell.length_b   1.000
_cell.length_c   1.000
_cell.angle_alpha   90.00
_cell.angle_beta   90.00
_cell.angle_gamma   90.00
#
_symmetry.space_group_name_H-M   'P 1'
#
loop_
_entity.id
_entity.type
_entity.pdbx_description
1 polymer ?
#
loop_
_entity_poly.entity_id
_entity_poly.type
_entity_poly.pdbx_seq_one_letter_code
_entity_poly.pdbx_strand_id
1 'polypeptide(L)'
;MAKKIGRTDIIGERGIAYIRQVVLNMGFMFYETGGVEAGIDGFIELRDETTGAVSNLLLQVQGKATERTRLQAETDTTFEFPVAEADIQYWMHGTAPVLLLVVKLDEGKAYWKSIKEWFSDTENLKSRKVVFDKRSDFFSVDAKAAIVAVATSAKPGSTGPSVRLHESLLVNLLEIGFAPKIYWAPTDHHTDKSFGAALRELDSKASSEWIVRSSAVLSFNDLDKWPWNKICDVSAMEVFDTSEWSDSDDVDRVRDFVALLNRAIGDFVRPDLRRDRDSGILYFVKPKNRGKLNYAYRSVQNLTTRRVVKGYGRQREHPGKPAYFRHSGFRPHFVRYDQKWYVEVTPTYHFSRDGREPDFKAGEHLKKIKELENNAAVMGQFVMWQAFLTTHRTGDLLGEAYPHLRFAPLESLELDVGVPDQLWTAQESNPSSPLFDFDKMQEGTE
;
A
#
# COMPACT_ATOMS: atom_id res chain seq x y z
N MET A 1 -60.55 -4.87 -21.34
CA MET A 1 -59.79 -5.55 -20.26
C MET A 1 -59.84 -4.67 -19.01
N ALA A 2 -60.28 -5.21 -17.87
CA ALA A 2 -60.29 -4.45 -16.62
C ALA A 2 -58.86 -4.35 -16.06
N LYS A 3 -58.44 -3.16 -15.63
CA LYS A 3 -57.21 -2.98 -14.84
C LYS A 3 -57.41 -3.71 -13.51
N LYS A 4 -56.48 -4.57 -13.12
CA LYS A 4 -56.53 -5.33 -11.87
C LYS A 4 -55.34 -4.95 -11.00
N ILE A 5 -55.62 -4.66 -9.73
CA ILE A 5 -54.62 -4.54 -8.68
C ILE A 5 -54.56 -5.89 -7.96
N GLY A 6 -53.37 -6.43 -7.75
CA GLY A 6 -53.17 -7.71 -7.09
C GLY A 6 -53.35 -7.62 -5.57
N ARG A 7 -53.74 -8.74 -4.94
CA ARG A 7 -53.80 -8.81 -3.47
C ARG A 7 -52.43 -8.56 -2.83
N THR A 8 -51.36 -9.01 -3.46
CA THR A 8 -49.97 -8.80 -3.00
C THR A 8 -49.61 -7.32 -2.96
N ASP A 9 -50.05 -6.53 -3.96
CA ASP A 9 -49.80 -5.09 -4.01
C ASP A 9 -50.47 -4.38 -2.83
N ILE A 10 -51.74 -4.75 -2.53
CA ILE A 10 -52.47 -4.21 -1.37
C ILE A 10 -51.78 -4.57 -0.05
N ILE A 11 -51.25 -5.79 0.08
CA ILE A 11 -50.51 -6.23 1.29
C ILE A 11 -49.24 -5.39 1.45
N GLY A 12 -48.50 -5.17 0.36
CA GLY A 12 -47.30 -4.32 0.34
C GLY A 12 -47.61 -2.90 0.82
N GLU A 13 -48.59 -2.25 0.20
CA GLU A 13 -49.03 -0.89 0.53
C GLU A 13 -49.45 -0.76 2.01
N ARG A 14 -50.20 -1.73 2.53
CA ARG A 14 -50.59 -1.75 3.95
C ARG A 14 -49.38 -1.86 4.87
N GLY A 15 -48.38 -2.62 4.48
CA GLY A 15 -47.12 -2.75 5.22
C GLY A 15 -46.34 -1.45 5.27
N ILE A 16 -46.17 -0.78 4.13
CA ILE A 16 -45.48 0.50 4.05
C ILE A 16 -46.24 1.58 4.83
N ALA A 17 -47.57 1.62 4.72
CA ALA A 17 -48.40 2.54 5.52
C ALA A 17 -48.21 2.32 7.04
N TYR A 18 -48.10 1.07 7.49
CA TYR A 18 -47.81 0.75 8.89
C TYR A 18 -46.42 1.26 9.30
N ILE A 19 -45.39 0.98 8.49
CA ILE A 19 -44.00 1.43 8.76
C ILE A 19 -43.97 2.96 8.85
N ARG A 20 -44.55 3.65 7.87
CA ARG A 20 -44.67 5.11 7.85
C ARG A 20 -45.29 5.63 9.15
N GLN A 21 -46.40 5.04 9.59
CA GLN A 21 -47.07 5.47 10.82
C GLN A 21 -46.15 5.36 12.05
N VAL A 22 -45.44 4.24 12.19
CA VAL A 22 -44.51 4.04 13.32
C VAL A 22 -43.33 5.03 13.25
N VAL A 23 -42.76 5.25 12.07
CA VAL A 23 -41.67 6.20 11.85
C VAL A 23 -42.10 7.63 12.21
N LEU A 24 -43.29 8.05 11.78
CA LEU A 24 -43.85 9.36 12.13
C LEU A 24 -44.10 9.47 13.64
N ASN A 25 -44.57 8.41 14.29
CA ASN A 25 -44.74 8.37 15.75
C ASN A 25 -43.40 8.42 16.51
N MET A 26 -42.28 8.03 15.89
CA MET A 26 -40.94 8.26 16.44
C MET A 26 -40.48 9.72 16.29
N GLY A 27 -41.20 10.56 15.54
CA GLY A 27 -40.81 11.94 15.22
C GLY A 27 -39.84 12.06 14.05
N PHE A 28 -39.63 10.99 13.28
CA PHE A 28 -38.82 10.95 12.06
C PHE A 28 -39.67 11.14 10.81
N MET A 29 -39.02 11.39 9.67
CA MET A 29 -39.68 11.48 8.37
C MET A 29 -39.49 10.20 7.56
N PHE A 30 -40.53 9.78 6.83
CA PHE A 30 -40.47 8.64 5.92
C PHE A 30 -40.77 9.10 4.49
N TYR A 31 -39.85 8.83 3.57
CA TYR A 31 -39.98 9.09 2.14
C TYR A 31 -40.08 7.78 1.38
N GLU A 32 -41.23 7.51 0.76
CA GLU A 32 -41.40 6.36 -0.12
C GLU A 32 -40.65 6.60 -1.43
N THR A 33 -40.02 5.54 -1.94
CA THR A 33 -39.60 5.51 -3.34
C THR A 33 -40.84 5.25 -4.20
N GLY A 34 -41.02 6.02 -5.27
CA GLY A 34 -42.26 6.03 -6.05
C GLY A 34 -42.11 5.37 -7.43
N GLY A 35 -41.19 4.41 -7.62
CA GLY A 35 -40.72 3.99 -8.96
C GLY A 35 -40.23 2.55 -9.09
N VAL A 36 -39.47 2.27 -10.17
CA VAL A 36 -38.88 0.94 -10.43
C VAL A 36 -37.79 0.66 -9.39
N GLU A 37 -38.07 -0.26 -8.47
CA GLU A 37 -37.24 -0.47 -7.27
C GLU A 37 -36.42 -1.76 -7.35
N ALA A 38 -35.13 -1.61 -7.05
CA ALA A 38 -34.17 -2.70 -6.93
C ALA A 38 -34.02 -3.17 -5.47
N GLY A 39 -35.13 -3.21 -4.71
CA GLY A 39 -35.13 -3.73 -3.34
C GLY A 39 -34.82 -2.70 -2.24
N ILE A 40 -35.33 -1.47 -2.37
CA ILE A 40 -35.48 -0.47 -1.29
C ILE A 40 -36.83 0.20 -1.51
N ASP A 41 -37.67 0.24 -0.48
CA ASP A 41 -39.06 0.73 -0.57
C ASP A 41 -39.21 2.16 0.04
N GLY A 42 -38.17 2.67 0.68
CA GLY A 42 -38.16 4.03 1.21
C GLY A 42 -36.96 4.40 2.04
N PHE A 43 -37.01 5.62 2.58
CA PHE A 43 -35.97 6.22 3.40
C PHE A 43 -36.55 6.79 4.70
N ILE A 44 -35.88 6.55 5.82
CA ILE A 44 -36.12 7.25 7.08
C ILE A 44 -35.08 8.35 7.22
N GLU A 45 -35.53 9.59 7.43
CA GLU A 45 -34.68 10.72 7.76
C GLU A 45 -34.85 11.10 9.23
N LEU A 46 -33.72 11.16 9.95
CA LEU A 46 -33.73 11.55 11.35
C LEU A 46 -33.94 13.06 11.51
N ARG A 47 -34.89 13.39 12.37
CA ARG A 47 -35.27 14.75 12.76
C ARG A 47 -35.16 14.90 14.27
N ASP A 48 -34.58 16.01 14.69
CA ASP A 48 -34.54 16.40 16.10
C ASP A 48 -35.93 16.89 16.53
N GLU A 49 -36.50 16.25 17.55
CA GLU A 49 -37.88 16.51 17.99
C GLU A 49 -38.03 17.86 18.70
N THR A 50 -36.96 18.36 19.32
CA THR A 50 -37.00 19.61 20.11
C THR A 50 -36.84 20.84 19.22
N THR A 51 -35.90 20.79 18.28
CA THR A 51 -35.55 21.90 17.38
C THR A 51 -36.26 21.82 16.04
N GLY A 52 -36.76 20.64 15.67
CA GLY A 52 -37.35 20.37 14.37
C GLY A 52 -36.34 20.24 13.22
N ALA A 53 -35.04 20.33 13.51
CA ALA A 53 -33.98 20.26 12.50
C ALA A 53 -33.86 18.84 11.92
N VAL A 54 -33.76 18.73 10.60
CA VAL A 54 -33.43 17.48 9.91
C VAL A 54 -31.92 17.34 9.80
N SER A 55 -31.41 16.13 10.05
CA SER A 55 -29.97 15.86 10.18
C SER A 55 -29.32 15.36 8.88
N ASN A 56 -30.10 15.13 7.82
CA ASN A 56 -29.67 14.44 6.60
C ASN A 56 -29.02 13.05 6.87
N LEU A 57 -29.32 12.44 8.02
CA LEU A 57 -28.97 11.06 8.32
C LEU A 57 -30.09 10.17 7.78
N LEU A 58 -29.80 9.50 6.67
CA LEU A 58 -30.74 8.67 5.93
C LEU A 58 -30.50 7.18 6.19
N LEU A 59 -31.58 6.47 6.48
CA LEU A 59 -31.62 5.02 6.57
C LEU A 59 -32.49 4.49 5.43
N GLN A 60 -31.96 3.55 4.66
CA GLN A 60 -32.74 2.85 3.65
C GLN A 60 -33.63 1.80 4.31
N VAL A 61 -34.84 1.62 3.78
CA VAL A 61 -35.84 0.68 4.30
C VAL A 61 -36.24 -0.29 3.20
N GLN A 62 -36.18 -1.58 3.53
CA GLN A 62 -36.92 -2.61 2.82
C GLN A 62 -38.00 -3.16 3.75
N GLY A 63 -39.26 -2.90 3.43
CA GLY A 63 -40.45 -3.48 4.05
C GLY A 63 -40.87 -4.79 3.39
N LYS A 64 -41.24 -5.78 4.20
CA LYS A 64 -41.86 -7.04 3.78
C LYS A 64 -43.10 -7.27 4.62
N ALA A 65 -44.27 -7.20 3.99
CA ALA A 65 -45.55 -7.35 4.66
C ALA A 65 -46.16 -8.74 4.44
N THR A 66 -46.87 -9.26 5.44
CA THR A 66 -47.53 -10.56 5.34
C THR A 66 -48.82 -10.65 6.16
N GLU A 67 -49.77 -11.41 5.63
CA GLU A 67 -51.00 -11.89 6.29
C GLU A 67 -50.88 -13.38 6.65
N ARG A 68 -49.66 -13.93 6.69
CA ARG A 68 -49.44 -15.31 7.11
C ARG A 68 -49.53 -15.37 8.63
N THR A 69 -50.31 -16.33 9.12
CA THR A 69 -50.43 -16.64 10.55
C THR A 69 -49.09 -17.06 11.16
N ARG A 70 -48.26 -17.79 10.40
CA ARG A 70 -46.94 -18.25 10.84
C ARG A 70 -45.82 -17.93 9.84
N LEU A 71 -44.71 -17.41 10.35
CA LEU A 71 -43.45 -17.14 9.67
C LEU A 71 -42.53 -18.38 9.68
N GLN A 72 -41.46 -18.34 8.88
CA GLN A 72 -40.52 -19.46 8.79
C GLN A 72 -39.79 -19.66 10.11
N ALA A 73 -39.70 -20.93 10.56
CA ALA A 73 -39.08 -21.32 11.82
C ALA A 73 -39.58 -20.50 13.04
N GLU A 74 -40.81 -19.98 12.99
CA GLU A 74 -41.35 -19.14 14.06
C GLU A 74 -41.58 -19.95 15.35
N THR A 75 -41.00 -19.45 16.43
CA THR A 75 -41.18 -19.89 17.81
C THR A 75 -41.89 -18.78 18.61
N ASP A 76 -42.04 -18.97 19.92
CA ASP A 76 -42.60 -17.93 20.79
C ASP A 76 -41.69 -16.70 20.91
N THR A 77 -40.38 -16.86 20.69
CA THR A 77 -39.39 -15.80 20.87
C THR A 77 -38.75 -15.32 19.57
N THR A 78 -38.69 -16.15 18.53
CA THR A 78 -37.95 -15.83 17.30
C THR A 78 -38.65 -16.25 16.02
N PHE A 79 -38.20 -15.74 14.88
CA PHE A 79 -38.49 -16.29 13.55
C PHE A 79 -37.35 -16.02 12.57
N GLU A 80 -37.33 -16.74 11.45
CA GLU A 80 -36.34 -16.59 10.39
C GLU A 80 -36.95 -15.90 9.16
N PHE A 81 -36.14 -15.08 8.49
CA PHE A 81 -36.44 -14.52 7.18
C PHE A 81 -35.30 -14.84 6.20
N PRO A 82 -35.55 -15.64 5.15
CA PRO A 82 -34.54 -15.94 4.13
C PRO A 82 -34.36 -14.75 3.20
N VAL A 83 -33.11 -14.45 2.84
CA VAL A 83 -32.77 -13.36 1.93
C VAL A 83 -32.01 -13.92 0.72
N ALA A 84 -32.33 -13.44 -0.48
CA ALA A 84 -31.62 -13.83 -1.68
C ALA A 84 -30.20 -13.24 -1.68
N GLU A 85 -29.23 -13.97 -2.25
CA GLU A 85 -27.84 -13.50 -2.33
C GLU A 85 -27.73 -12.14 -3.03
N ALA A 86 -28.50 -11.94 -4.12
CA ALA A 86 -28.50 -10.68 -4.86
C ALA A 86 -28.93 -9.48 -3.99
N ASP A 87 -29.92 -9.68 -3.10
CA ASP A 87 -30.40 -8.64 -2.19
C ASP A 87 -29.34 -8.33 -1.12
N ILE A 88 -28.69 -9.37 -0.56
CA ILE A 88 -27.60 -9.19 0.41
C ILE A 88 -26.47 -8.38 -0.23
N GLN A 89 -26.02 -8.78 -1.43
CA GLN A 89 -24.96 -8.07 -2.15
C GLN A 89 -25.33 -6.61 -2.41
N TYR A 90 -26.57 -6.36 -2.86
CA TYR A 90 -27.06 -5.01 -3.12
C TYR A 90 -27.07 -4.14 -1.84
N TRP A 91 -27.64 -4.65 -0.74
CA TRP A 91 -27.71 -3.93 0.53
C TRP A 91 -26.34 -3.71 1.18
N MET A 92 -25.43 -4.68 1.08
CA MET A 92 -24.08 -4.58 1.64
C MET A 92 -23.18 -3.63 0.84
N HIS A 93 -23.45 -3.43 -0.47
CA HIS A 93 -22.66 -2.57 -1.34
C HIS A 93 -22.92 -1.06 -1.12
N GLY A 94 -24.15 -0.66 -0.81
CA GLY A 94 -24.52 0.75 -0.67
C GLY A 94 -23.74 1.47 0.45
N THR A 95 -23.88 2.80 0.57
CA THR A 95 -23.27 3.57 1.68
C THR A 95 -24.21 3.70 2.88
N ALA A 96 -25.49 4.00 2.63
CA ALA A 96 -26.49 4.16 3.67
C ALA A 96 -26.77 2.84 4.41
N PRO A 97 -27.03 2.85 5.74
CA PRO A 97 -27.51 1.66 6.43
C PRO A 97 -28.86 1.22 5.87
N VAL A 98 -29.08 -0.10 5.84
CA VAL A 98 -30.32 -0.72 5.35
C VAL A 98 -31.02 -1.40 6.50
N LEU A 99 -32.29 -1.04 6.72
CA LEU A 99 -33.19 -1.69 7.66
C LEU A 99 -34.13 -2.62 6.91
N LEU A 100 -34.15 -3.90 7.30
CA LEU A 100 -35.17 -4.84 6.87
C LEU A 100 -36.30 -4.85 7.90
N LEU A 101 -37.51 -4.53 7.46
CA LEU A 101 -38.70 -4.52 8.29
C LEU A 101 -39.68 -5.59 7.84
N VAL A 102 -40.13 -6.42 8.78
CA VAL A 102 -41.14 -7.46 8.53
C VAL A 102 -42.42 -7.11 9.28
N VAL A 103 -43.51 -6.88 8.55
CA VAL A 103 -44.81 -6.47 9.10
C VAL A 103 -45.79 -7.64 9.07
N LYS A 104 -46.24 -8.11 10.24
CA LYS A 104 -47.37 -9.05 10.39
C LYS A 104 -48.66 -8.24 10.52
N LEU A 105 -49.39 -8.11 9.41
CA LEU A 105 -50.57 -7.25 9.33
C LEU A 105 -51.72 -7.71 10.22
N ASP A 106 -51.92 -9.03 10.35
CA ASP A 106 -53.03 -9.60 11.15
C ASP A 106 -52.86 -9.34 12.66
N GLU A 107 -51.62 -9.20 13.13
CA GLU A 107 -51.30 -8.91 14.52
C GLU A 107 -51.06 -7.42 14.77
N GLY A 108 -50.95 -6.61 13.70
CA GLY A 108 -50.56 -5.21 13.79
C GLY A 108 -49.17 -5.03 14.42
N LYS A 109 -48.21 -5.89 14.06
CA LYS A 109 -46.84 -5.89 14.60
C LYS A 109 -45.81 -5.78 13.48
N ALA A 110 -44.70 -5.11 13.75
CA ALA A 110 -43.55 -5.07 12.87
C ALA A 110 -42.27 -5.38 13.64
N TYR A 111 -41.28 -5.92 12.92
CA TYR A 111 -39.96 -6.26 13.45
C TYR A 111 -38.89 -5.70 12.52
N TRP A 112 -37.74 -5.27 13.05
CA TRP A 112 -36.70 -4.61 12.28
C TRP A 112 -35.30 -5.15 12.58
N LYS A 113 -34.41 -5.14 11.58
CA LYS A 113 -32.99 -5.46 11.75
C LYS A 113 -32.12 -4.57 10.88
N SER A 114 -30.96 -4.16 11.41
CA SER A 114 -29.89 -3.54 10.63
C SER A 114 -29.19 -4.62 9.81
N ILE A 115 -29.37 -4.62 8.49
CA ILE A 115 -28.86 -5.65 7.59
C ILE A 115 -27.34 -5.64 7.54
N LYS A 116 -26.75 -4.45 7.47
CA LYS A 116 -25.28 -4.30 7.40
C LYS A 116 -24.58 -4.74 8.67
N GLU A 117 -25.20 -4.50 9.82
CA GLU A 117 -24.68 -4.97 11.09
C GLU A 117 -24.86 -6.50 11.21
N TRP A 118 -26.03 -7.02 10.85
CA TRP A 118 -26.32 -8.46 10.93
C TRP A 118 -25.37 -9.31 10.07
N PHE A 119 -25.17 -8.92 8.81
CA PHE A 119 -24.30 -9.63 7.87
C PHE A 119 -22.82 -9.24 7.95
N SER A 120 -22.44 -8.40 8.92
CA SER A 120 -21.02 -8.22 9.26
C SER A 120 -20.42 -9.49 9.90
N ASP A 121 -21.27 -10.34 10.48
CA ASP A 121 -20.89 -11.68 10.94
C ASP A 121 -20.87 -12.68 9.78
N THR A 122 -19.72 -13.33 9.58
CA THR A 122 -19.50 -14.32 8.53
C THR A 122 -20.42 -15.54 8.61
N GLU A 123 -20.86 -15.95 9.80
CA GLU A 123 -21.76 -17.10 9.94
C GLU A 123 -23.18 -16.74 9.49
N ASN A 124 -23.64 -15.52 9.80
CA ASN A 124 -24.90 -15.00 9.30
C ASN A 124 -24.90 -14.88 7.77
N LEU A 125 -23.79 -14.39 7.19
CA LEU A 125 -23.63 -14.26 5.76
C LEU A 125 -23.72 -15.62 5.04
N LYS A 126 -23.06 -16.66 5.55
CA LYS A 126 -23.15 -18.03 5.01
C LYS A 126 -24.57 -18.59 5.09
N SER A 127 -25.29 -18.31 6.19
CA SER A 127 -26.64 -18.80 6.39
C SER A 127 -27.66 -18.16 5.43
N ARG A 128 -27.41 -16.91 4.99
CA ARG A 128 -28.31 -16.07 4.18
C ARG A 128 -29.70 -15.91 4.79
N LYS A 129 -29.75 -15.89 6.11
CA LYS A 129 -30.98 -15.76 6.91
C LYS A 129 -30.81 -14.64 7.92
N VAL A 130 -31.90 -13.91 8.14
CA VAL A 130 -32.02 -12.95 9.24
C VAL A 130 -32.90 -13.57 10.32
N VAL A 131 -32.37 -13.67 11.54
CA VAL A 131 -33.11 -14.15 12.70
C VAL A 131 -33.61 -12.95 13.48
N PHE A 132 -34.92 -12.86 13.66
CA PHE A 132 -35.57 -11.81 14.43
C PHE A 132 -35.94 -12.34 15.80
N ASP A 133 -35.59 -11.60 16.85
CA ASP A 133 -36.08 -11.77 18.21
C ASP A 133 -37.31 -10.86 18.41
N LYS A 134 -38.45 -11.47 18.73
CA LYS A 134 -39.74 -10.78 18.82
C LYS A 134 -39.80 -9.72 19.93
N ARG A 135 -38.89 -9.75 20.89
CA ARG A 135 -38.80 -8.78 21.98
C ARG A 135 -37.81 -7.66 21.65
N SER A 136 -36.59 -8.00 21.26
CA SER A 136 -35.56 -6.97 21.01
C SER A 136 -35.71 -6.27 19.67
N ASP A 137 -36.18 -6.99 18.65
CA ASP A 137 -36.29 -6.48 17.28
C ASP A 137 -37.69 -5.92 17.00
N PHE A 138 -38.50 -5.66 18.02
CA PHE A 138 -39.83 -5.09 17.85
C PHE A 138 -39.74 -3.65 17.35
N PHE A 139 -40.45 -3.36 16.25
CA PHE A 139 -40.45 -2.05 15.62
C PHE A 139 -41.59 -1.19 16.19
N SER A 140 -41.30 -0.53 17.30
CA SER A 140 -42.18 0.44 17.98
C SER A 140 -41.43 1.73 18.27
N VAL A 141 -42.11 2.73 18.84
CA VAL A 141 -41.49 3.99 19.28
C VAL A 141 -40.27 3.76 20.20
N ASP A 142 -40.24 2.66 20.96
CA ASP A 142 -39.12 2.32 21.85
C ASP A 142 -37.83 2.00 21.09
N ALA A 143 -37.93 1.60 19.81
CA ALA A 143 -36.76 1.34 18.96
C ALA A 143 -36.05 2.62 18.51
N LYS A 144 -36.62 3.81 18.75
CA LYS A 144 -36.10 5.11 18.30
C LYS A 144 -34.62 5.29 18.60
N ALA A 145 -34.20 5.04 19.85
CA ALA A 145 -32.80 5.23 20.27
C ALA A 145 -31.83 4.29 19.52
N ALA A 146 -32.22 3.03 19.30
CA ALA A 146 -31.41 2.06 18.58
C ALA A 146 -31.28 2.44 17.09
N ILE A 147 -32.35 2.91 16.45
CA ILE A 147 -32.34 3.37 15.06
C ILE A 147 -31.42 4.59 14.88
N VAL A 148 -31.42 5.53 15.85
CA VAL A 148 -30.48 6.67 15.86
C VAL A 148 -29.02 6.19 15.95
N ALA A 149 -28.74 5.17 16.77
CA ALA A 149 -27.40 4.61 16.89
C ALA A 149 -26.92 3.96 15.57
N VAL A 150 -27.81 3.27 14.84
CA VAL A 150 -27.49 2.71 13.52
C VAL A 150 -27.16 3.82 12.52
N ALA A 151 -27.93 4.91 12.48
CA ALA A 151 -27.68 6.01 11.55
C ALA A 151 -26.37 6.76 11.86
N THR A 152 -26.06 6.96 13.14
CA THR A 152 -24.87 7.71 13.57
C THR A 152 -23.56 6.91 13.51
N SER A 153 -23.63 5.58 13.47
CA SER A 153 -22.46 4.69 13.35
C SER A 153 -22.02 4.40 11.91
N ALA A 154 -22.77 4.88 10.91
CA ALA A 154 -22.46 4.69 9.50
C ALA A 154 -21.14 5.39 9.12
N LYS A 155 -20.13 4.61 8.72
CA LYS A 155 -18.84 5.15 8.26
C LYS A 155 -18.94 5.60 6.80
N PRO A 156 -18.42 6.77 6.43
CA PRO A 156 -18.27 7.14 5.02
C PRO A 156 -17.22 6.23 4.35
N GLY A 157 -17.55 5.64 3.19
CA GLY A 157 -16.55 4.90 2.41
C GLY A 157 -17.05 3.90 1.38
N SER A 158 -17.82 4.31 0.36
CA SER A 158 -17.92 3.50 -0.88
C SER A 158 -17.00 4.04 -1.97
N THR A 159 -16.32 3.15 -2.67
CA THR A 159 -15.62 3.40 -3.93
C THR A 159 -16.62 3.63 -5.06
N GLY A 160 -16.57 4.79 -5.71
CA GLY A 160 -17.32 5.04 -6.94
C GLY A 160 -16.73 4.29 -8.14
N PRO A 161 -17.46 4.19 -9.27
CA PRO A 161 -16.92 3.63 -10.52
C PRO A 161 -15.70 4.45 -10.97
N SER A 162 -14.59 3.76 -11.27
CA SER A 162 -13.36 4.40 -11.74
C SER A 162 -13.61 5.19 -13.02
N VAL A 163 -13.12 6.44 -13.06
CA VAL A 163 -13.10 7.23 -14.28
C VAL A 163 -12.06 6.61 -15.23
N ARG A 164 -12.43 6.36 -16.48
CA ARG A 164 -11.46 5.94 -17.51
C ARG A 164 -10.54 7.11 -17.81
N LEU A 165 -9.35 7.08 -17.26
CA LEU A 165 -8.26 8.02 -17.50
C LEU A 165 -7.10 7.19 -18.05
N HIS A 166 -6.47 7.63 -19.13
CA HIS A 166 -5.25 6.98 -19.59
C HIS A 166 -4.09 7.48 -18.73
N GLU A 167 -3.37 6.58 -18.06
CA GLU A 167 -2.30 6.92 -17.12
C GLU A 167 -1.00 6.21 -17.51
N SER A 168 0.09 6.98 -17.55
CA SER A 168 1.45 6.48 -17.76
C SER A 168 2.12 6.26 -16.40
N LEU A 169 2.37 5.01 -16.04
CA LEU A 169 2.95 4.63 -14.76
C LEU A 169 4.47 4.61 -14.81
N LEU A 170 5.07 5.37 -13.89
CA LEU A 170 6.47 5.22 -13.54
C LEU A 170 6.63 4.16 -12.45
N VAL A 171 7.11 2.99 -12.84
CA VAL A 171 7.32 1.87 -11.91
C VAL A 171 8.65 2.02 -11.17
N ASN A 172 8.68 1.70 -9.87
CA ASN A 172 9.88 1.77 -9.04
C ASN A 172 10.90 0.63 -9.29
N LEU A 173 10.91 0.08 -10.51
CA LEU A 173 11.73 -1.05 -10.94
C LEU A 173 12.76 -0.62 -11.99
N LEU A 174 13.95 -1.22 -11.94
CA LEU A 174 14.99 -1.13 -12.97
C LEU A 174 15.40 -2.53 -13.37
N GLU A 175 15.49 -2.79 -14.67
CA GLU A 175 16.03 -4.06 -15.17
C GLU A 175 17.53 -4.13 -14.83
N ILE A 176 17.98 -5.28 -14.36
CA ILE A 176 19.39 -5.49 -14.01
C ILE A 176 20.06 -6.44 -15.00
N GLY A 177 21.28 -6.08 -15.41
CA GLY A 177 22.22 -7.03 -15.99
C GLY A 177 23.33 -7.33 -15.00
N PHE A 178 23.83 -8.55 -15.00
CA PHE A 178 24.85 -9.01 -14.06
C PHE A 178 25.94 -9.81 -14.78
N ALA A 179 27.05 -10.06 -14.10
CA ALA A 179 28.15 -10.87 -14.65
C ALA A 179 27.62 -12.25 -15.12
N PRO A 180 28.09 -12.76 -16.27
CA PRO A 180 27.61 -14.03 -16.81
C PRO A 180 28.18 -15.26 -16.09
N LYS A 181 29.18 -15.06 -15.22
CA LYS A 181 29.88 -16.14 -14.53
C LYS A 181 29.88 -15.92 -13.03
N ILE A 182 29.76 -17.03 -12.31
CA ILE A 182 29.99 -17.12 -10.88
C ILE A 182 31.17 -18.08 -10.65
N TYR A 183 32.10 -17.67 -9.80
CA TYR A 183 33.25 -18.46 -9.39
C TYR A 183 32.97 -19.09 -8.04
N TRP A 184 33.33 -20.36 -7.91
CA TRP A 184 33.23 -21.13 -6.68
C TRP A 184 34.59 -21.69 -6.34
N ALA A 185 35.02 -21.55 -5.08
CA ALA A 185 36.24 -22.21 -4.61
C ALA A 185 36.15 -22.56 -3.12
N PRO A 186 36.70 -23.70 -2.66
CA PRO A 186 36.79 -24.03 -1.24
C PRO A 186 37.65 -23.01 -0.46
N THR A 187 37.35 -22.84 0.82
CA THR A 187 38.11 -21.98 1.73
C THR A 187 38.10 -22.54 3.15
N ASP A 188 39.14 -22.25 3.94
CA ASP A 188 39.20 -22.60 5.37
C ASP A 188 38.29 -21.70 6.24
N HIS A 189 37.60 -20.73 5.64
CA HIS A 189 36.71 -19.82 6.34
C HIS A 189 35.25 -20.28 6.29
N HIS A 190 34.61 -20.37 7.45
CA HIS A 190 33.21 -20.80 7.55
C HIS A 190 32.17 -19.66 7.52
N THR A 191 32.60 -18.40 7.62
CA THR A 191 31.68 -17.25 7.69
C THR A 191 32.15 -16.09 6.81
N ASP A 192 31.20 -15.28 6.34
CA ASP A 192 31.50 -14.04 5.63
C ASP A 192 32.40 -13.11 6.46
N LYS A 193 32.21 -13.09 7.78
CA LYS A 193 32.97 -12.22 8.67
C LYS A 193 34.44 -12.63 8.74
N SER A 194 34.73 -13.93 8.87
CA SER A 194 36.10 -14.44 8.94
C SER A 194 36.82 -14.30 7.60
N PHE A 195 36.17 -14.68 6.49
CA PHE A 195 36.75 -14.55 5.15
C PHE A 195 37.04 -13.09 4.82
N GLY A 196 36.08 -12.19 5.06
CA GLY A 196 36.26 -10.78 4.80
C GLY A 196 37.24 -10.08 5.74
N ALA A 197 37.59 -10.66 6.89
CA ALA A 197 38.67 -10.15 7.74
C ALA A 197 40.03 -10.50 7.14
N ALA A 198 40.26 -11.78 6.80
CA ALA A 198 41.48 -12.24 6.15
C ALA A 198 41.73 -11.53 4.81
N LEU A 199 40.69 -11.39 3.99
CA LEU A 199 40.78 -10.67 2.71
C LEU A 199 41.23 -9.21 2.88
N ARG A 200 40.78 -8.53 3.95
CA ARG A 200 41.15 -7.14 4.24
C ARG A 200 42.56 -6.97 4.78
N GLU A 201 43.11 -8.02 5.41
CA GLU A 201 44.52 -8.04 5.82
C GLU A 201 45.45 -8.12 4.62
N LEU A 202 45.03 -8.84 3.57
CA LEU A 202 45.75 -8.91 2.29
C LEU A 202 45.55 -7.65 1.46
N ASP A 203 44.30 -7.18 1.34
CA ASP A 203 43.96 -5.96 0.63
C ASP A 203 42.79 -5.22 1.28
N SER A 204 43.12 -4.07 1.89
CA SER A 204 42.13 -3.16 2.48
C SER A 204 41.08 -2.63 1.49
N LYS A 205 41.36 -2.70 0.17
CA LYS A 205 40.48 -2.27 -0.92
C LYS A 205 39.83 -3.43 -1.67
N ALA A 206 40.04 -4.68 -1.24
CA ALA A 206 39.40 -5.82 -1.84
C ALA A 206 37.88 -5.61 -1.90
N SER A 207 37.33 -5.97 -3.03
CA SER A 207 35.91 -5.87 -3.25
C SER A 207 35.16 -6.97 -2.50
N SER A 208 33.87 -6.75 -2.27
CA SER A 208 33.03 -7.52 -1.36
C SER A 208 31.95 -8.33 -2.06
N GLU A 209 32.03 -8.49 -3.39
CA GLU A 209 31.08 -9.24 -4.24
C GLU A 209 31.23 -10.76 -4.13
N TRP A 210 31.25 -11.25 -2.90
CA TRP A 210 31.37 -12.66 -2.57
C TRP A 210 30.55 -13.02 -1.32
N ILE A 211 30.24 -14.29 -1.18
CA ILE A 211 29.57 -14.88 -0.01
C ILE A 211 30.22 -16.22 0.34
N VAL A 212 30.19 -16.61 1.59
CA VAL A 212 30.68 -17.90 2.07
C VAL A 212 29.51 -18.82 2.38
N ARG A 213 29.51 -20.01 1.80
CA ARG A 213 28.51 -21.07 2.00
C ARG A 213 29.21 -22.41 2.07
N SER A 214 28.88 -23.22 3.09
CA SER A 214 29.40 -24.58 3.23
C SER A 214 30.93 -24.67 3.10
N SER A 215 31.66 -23.70 3.67
CA SER A 215 33.13 -23.59 3.58
C SER A 215 33.67 -23.42 2.15
N ALA A 216 32.88 -22.83 1.28
CA ALA A 216 33.29 -22.40 -0.04
C ALA A 216 32.84 -20.96 -0.29
N VAL A 217 33.55 -20.28 -1.17
CA VAL A 217 33.28 -18.90 -1.56
C VAL A 217 32.62 -18.90 -2.93
N LEU A 218 31.48 -18.23 -3.00
CA LEU A 218 30.80 -17.90 -4.24
C LEU A 218 31.06 -16.42 -4.55
N SER A 219 31.45 -16.07 -5.77
CA SER A 219 31.91 -14.72 -6.11
C SER A 219 31.66 -14.35 -7.58
N PHE A 220 31.40 -13.06 -7.86
CA PHE A 220 31.46 -12.55 -9.23
C PHE A 220 32.90 -12.26 -9.70
N ASN A 221 33.82 -12.09 -8.76
CA ASN A 221 35.25 -11.94 -9.05
C ASN A 221 35.90 -13.31 -9.24
N ASP A 222 36.83 -13.34 -10.18
CA ASP A 222 37.70 -14.47 -10.50
C ASP A 222 38.61 -14.80 -9.30
N LEU A 223 38.38 -15.97 -8.69
CA LEU A 223 39.00 -16.37 -7.43
C LEU A 223 40.46 -16.85 -7.61
N ASP A 224 40.92 -17.09 -8.84
CA ASP A 224 42.33 -17.37 -9.16
C ASP A 224 43.20 -16.10 -9.13
N LYS A 225 42.57 -14.92 -9.10
CA LYS A 225 43.30 -13.65 -9.03
C LYS A 225 43.58 -13.24 -7.59
N TRP A 226 44.62 -12.42 -7.44
CA TRP A 226 44.87 -11.73 -6.19
C TRP A 226 43.70 -10.77 -5.89
N PRO A 227 43.26 -10.61 -4.63
CA PRO A 227 43.76 -11.25 -3.41
C PRO A 227 43.10 -12.59 -3.05
N TRP A 228 42.11 -13.05 -3.81
CA TRP A 228 41.31 -14.24 -3.51
C TRP A 228 42.11 -15.54 -3.53
N ASN A 229 43.06 -15.68 -4.46
CA ASN A 229 43.89 -16.87 -4.61
C ASN A 229 44.81 -17.19 -3.42
N LYS A 230 44.88 -16.33 -2.40
CA LYS A 230 45.61 -16.57 -1.15
C LYS A 230 44.76 -17.16 -0.04
N ILE A 231 43.44 -17.09 -0.16
CA ILE A 231 42.49 -17.54 0.88
C ILE A 231 41.46 -18.56 0.37
N CYS A 232 41.49 -18.84 -0.94
CA CYS A 232 40.72 -19.89 -1.59
C CYS A 232 41.65 -20.97 -2.15
N ASP A 233 41.18 -22.21 -2.17
CA ASP A 233 41.83 -23.30 -2.90
C ASP A 233 41.50 -23.20 -4.39
N VAL A 234 42.42 -22.61 -5.14
CA VAL A 234 42.30 -22.43 -6.59
C VAL A 234 42.31 -23.76 -7.34
N SER A 235 42.97 -24.79 -6.80
CA SER A 235 43.10 -26.08 -7.51
C SER A 235 41.76 -26.80 -7.67
N ALA A 236 40.81 -26.51 -6.79
CA ALA A 236 39.44 -27.00 -6.79
C ALA A 236 38.43 -25.92 -7.20
N MET A 237 38.87 -24.84 -7.88
CA MET A 237 37.98 -23.78 -8.34
C MET A 237 37.11 -24.26 -9.51
N GLU A 238 35.82 -23.94 -9.43
CA GLU A 238 34.85 -24.19 -10.48
C GLU A 238 34.24 -22.85 -10.96
N VAL A 239 33.83 -22.83 -12.23
CA VAL A 239 33.22 -21.67 -12.87
C VAL A 239 31.88 -22.08 -13.45
N PHE A 240 30.84 -21.39 -13.04
CA PHE A 240 29.48 -21.66 -13.43
C PHE A 240 28.90 -20.51 -14.25
N ASP A 241 27.89 -20.81 -15.07
CA ASP A 241 27.06 -19.76 -15.64
C ASP A 241 26.15 -19.20 -14.55
N THR A 242 26.00 -17.87 -14.51
CA THR A 242 25.15 -17.23 -13.50
C THR A 242 23.69 -17.69 -13.58
N SER A 243 23.21 -18.11 -14.75
CA SER A 243 21.86 -18.67 -14.92
C SER A 243 21.60 -19.92 -14.07
N GLU A 244 22.64 -20.69 -13.71
CA GLU A 244 22.49 -21.85 -12.81
C GLU A 244 22.04 -21.47 -11.39
N TRP A 245 22.20 -20.20 -11.02
CA TRP A 245 21.72 -19.61 -9.78
C TRP A 245 20.51 -18.69 -10.00
N SER A 246 20.57 -17.82 -11.01
CA SER A 246 19.53 -16.82 -11.26
C SER A 246 18.22 -17.43 -11.75
N ASP A 247 18.31 -18.55 -12.48
CA ASP A 247 17.16 -19.19 -13.12
C ASP A 247 16.70 -20.48 -12.43
N SER A 248 17.39 -20.86 -11.34
CA SER A 248 17.16 -22.07 -10.56
C SER A 248 15.78 -22.10 -9.88
N ASP A 249 15.17 -23.29 -9.81
CA ASP A 249 13.99 -23.58 -8.97
C ASP A 249 14.37 -23.83 -7.50
N ASP A 250 15.66 -24.09 -7.22
CA ASP A 250 16.18 -24.20 -5.85
C ASP A 250 16.22 -22.82 -5.16
N VAL A 251 15.40 -22.69 -4.12
CA VAL A 251 15.24 -21.47 -3.32
C VAL A 251 16.54 -21.01 -2.67
N ASP A 252 17.42 -21.94 -2.27
CA ASP A 252 18.68 -21.58 -1.61
C ASP A 252 19.68 -21.01 -2.62
N ARG A 253 19.73 -21.55 -3.84
CA ARG A 253 20.52 -20.96 -4.95
C ARG A 253 20.05 -19.56 -5.30
N VAL A 254 18.73 -19.36 -5.42
CA VAL A 254 18.16 -18.04 -5.69
C VAL A 254 18.47 -17.06 -4.55
N ARG A 255 18.40 -17.52 -3.30
CA ARG A 255 18.77 -16.69 -2.13
C ARG A 255 20.24 -16.30 -2.15
N ASP A 256 21.13 -17.22 -2.52
CA ASP A 256 22.57 -16.94 -2.63
C ASP A 256 22.87 -15.99 -3.78
N PHE A 257 22.16 -16.11 -4.90
CA PHE A 257 22.23 -15.14 -5.99
C PHE A 257 21.82 -13.74 -5.54
N VAL A 258 20.68 -13.62 -4.86
CA VAL A 258 20.21 -12.34 -4.31
C VAL A 258 21.21 -11.79 -3.28
N ALA A 259 21.86 -12.66 -2.49
CA ALA A 259 22.91 -12.24 -1.57
C ALA A 259 24.12 -11.67 -2.33
N LEU A 260 24.55 -12.29 -3.42
CA LEU A 260 25.62 -11.77 -4.30
C LEU A 260 25.24 -10.44 -4.95
N LEU A 261 24.03 -10.29 -5.48
CA LEU A 261 23.54 -9.02 -6.03
C LEU A 261 23.54 -7.90 -4.97
N ASN A 262 23.16 -8.22 -3.74
CA ASN A 262 23.22 -7.31 -2.60
C ASN A 262 24.65 -6.89 -2.22
N ARG A 263 25.64 -7.75 -2.48
CA ARG A 263 27.06 -7.39 -2.34
C ARG A 263 27.53 -6.51 -3.50
N ALA A 264 27.21 -6.90 -4.73
CA ALA A 264 27.55 -6.18 -5.97
C ALA A 264 27.01 -4.75 -5.96
N ILE A 265 25.74 -4.55 -5.64
CA ILE A 265 25.19 -3.18 -5.55
C ILE A 265 25.89 -2.35 -4.45
N GLY A 266 26.32 -3.00 -3.36
CA GLY A 266 27.05 -2.34 -2.28
C GLY A 266 28.42 -1.79 -2.70
N ASP A 267 29.10 -2.45 -3.63
CA ASP A 267 30.37 -1.97 -4.19
C ASP A 267 30.17 -1.08 -5.42
N PHE A 268 29.15 -1.33 -6.23
CA PHE A 268 28.71 -0.48 -7.33
C PHE A 268 28.52 0.96 -6.84
N VAL A 269 27.74 1.18 -5.78
CA VAL A 269 27.38 2.53 -5.31
C VAL A 269 28.52 3.29 -4.61
N ARG A 270 29.68 2.66 -4.38
CA ARG A 270 30.85 3.34 -3.79
C ARG A 270 31.51 4.28 -4.82
N PRO A 271 32.23 5.32 -4.36
CA PRO A 271 32.39 5.76 -2.98
C PRO A 271 31.25 6.65 -2.46
N ASP A 272 30.28 6.98 -3.31
CA ASP A 272 29.29 8.03 -3.05
C ASP A 272 28.27 7.62 -1.98
N LEU A 273 27.90 6.34 -1.95
CA LEU A 273 26.99 5.78 -0.97
C LEU A 273 27.68 4.75 -0.07
N ARG A 274 27.08 4.55 1.11
CA ARG A 274 27.39 3.48 2.04
C ARG A 274 26.14 2.69 2.39
N ARG A 275 26.36 1.44 2.79
CA ARG A 275 25.31 0.57 3.31
C ARG A 275 25.26 0.65 4.83
N ASP A 276 24.09 0.94 5.36
CA ASP A 276 23.77 0.69 6.76
C ASP A 276 23.49 -0.81 6.93
N ARG A 277 24.20 -1.47 7.86
CA ARG A 277 24.16 -2.93 8.00
C ARG A 277 22.83 -3.42 8.57
N ASP A 278 22.24 -2.65 9.48
CA ASP A 278 21.05 -3.06 10.21
C ASP A 278 19.79 -2.83 9.39
N SER A 279 19.66 -1.67 8.75
CA SER A 279 18.48 -1.33 7.94
C SER A 279 18.57 -1.76 6.47
N GLY A 280 19.77 -2.11 5.99
CA GLY A 280 20.04 -2.44 4.59
C GLY A 280 20.01 -1.23 3.64
N ILE A 281 19.86 -0.01 4.16
CA ILE A 281 19.72 1.21 3.35
C ILE A 281 21.06 1.59 2.73
N LEU A 282 21.06 1.91 1.44
CA LEU A 282 22.16 2.56 0.75
C LEU A 282 21.94 4.08 0.78
N TYR A 283 22.86 4.85 1.35
CA TYR A 283 22.69 6.28 1.59
C TYR A 283 23.91 7.10 1.21
N PHE A 284 23.70 8.34 0.77
CA PHE A 284 24.78 9.26 0.39
C PHE A 284 25.70 9.59 1.57
N VAL A 285 27.01 9.48 1.37
CA VAL A 285 28.00 9.78 2.41
C VAL A 285 28.14 11.29 2.60
N LYS A 286 28.19 11.74 3.86
CA LYS A 286 28.52 13.13 4.18
C LYS A 286 29.99 13.41 3.84
N PRO A 287 30.30 14.44 3.01
CA PRO A 287 31.68 14.86 2.80
C PRO A 287 32.33 15.31 4.11
N LYS A 288 33.62 15.01 4.31
CA LYS A 288 34.35 15.37 5.55
C LYS A 288 34.28 16.88 5.82
N ASN A 289 34.52 17.69 4.78
CA ASN A 289 34.72 19.13 4.88
C ASN A 289 33.45 19.97 4.61
N ARG A 290 32.29 19.35 4.39
CA ARG A 290 31.05 20.07 4.07
C ARG A 290 29.88 19.56 4.92
N GLY A 291 29.05 20.49 5.38
CA GLY A 291 27.81 20.16 6.12
C GLY A 291 26.59 19.85 5.24
N LYS A 292 26.77 19.91 3.91
CA LYS A 292 25.73 19.63 2.91
C LYS A 292 26.34 19.04 1.64
N LEU A 293 25.56 18.22 0.94
CA LEU A 293 25.88 17.68 -0.38
C LEU A 293 24.66 17.86 -1.29
N ASN A 294 24.88 18.44 -2.47
CA ASN A 294 23.90 18.49 -3.54
C ASN A 294 24.35 17.53 -4.65
N TYR A 295 23.43 16.72 -5.16
CA TYR A 295 23.64 15.82 -6.29
C TYR A 295 22.91 16.39 -7.50
N ALA A 296 23.64 16.57 -8.60
CA ALA A 296 23.08 17.03 -9.87
C ALA A 296 22.73 15.80 -10.72
N TYR A 297 21.55 15.80 -11.32
CA TYR A 297 21.09 14.71 -12.18
C TYR A 297 20.15 15.25 -13.25
N ARG A 298 20.02 14.52 -14.35
CA ARG A 298 19.02 14.80 -15.38
C ARG A 298 17.70 14.19 -14.91
N SER A 299 16.69 15.03 -14.67
CA SER A 299 15.32 14.56 -14.49
C SER A 299 14.76 14.09 -15.84
N VAL A 300 13.48 13.73 -15.89
CA VAL A 300 12.78 13.36 -17.13
C VAL A 300 13.01 14.37 -18.26
N GLN A 301 13.18 15.67 -17.95
CA GLN A 301 13.30 16.73 -18.95
C GLN A 301 14.45 17.72 -18.71
N ASN A 302 14.83 17.99 -17.46
CA ASN A 302 15.74 19.09 -17.11
C ASN A 302 16.92 18.64 -16.24
N LEU A 303 18.08 19.29 -16.40
CA LEU A 303 19.16 19.15 -15.44
C LEU A 303 18.75 19.83 -14.13
N THR A 304 18.71 19.07 -13.04
CA THR A 304 18.28 19.55 -11.73
C THR A 304 19.27 19.17 -10.63
N THR A 305 19.10 19.76 -9.45
CA THR A 305 19.94 19.44 -8.28
C THR A 305 19.09 19.14 -7.07
N ARG A 306 19.43 18.06 -6.35
CA ARG A 306 18.80 17.68 -5.09
C ARG A 306 19.80 17.73 -3.95
N ARG A 307 19.39 18.29 -2.81
CA ARG A 307 20.19 18.22 -1.59
C ARG A 307 20.06 16.86 -0.94
N VAL A 308 21.06 16.02 -1.15
CA VAL A 308 21.09 14.63 -0.68
C VAL A 308 21.62 14.48 0.74
N VAL A 309 22.45 15.42 1.22
CA VAL A 309 22.89 15.47 2.63
C VAL A 309 22.71 16.87 3.19
N LYS A 310 22.18 16.99 4.41
CA LYS A 310 22.06 18.27 5.14
C LYS A 310 22.09 18.06 6.66
N GLY A 311 22.79 18.93 7.38
CA GLY A 311 22.73 19.03 8.84
C GLY A 311 21.48 19.78 9.35
N TYR A 312 20.95 19.35 10.49
CA TYR A 312 19.76 19.88 11.15
C TYR A 312 19.97 20.06 12.66
N GLY A 313 19.17 20.95 13.25
CA GLY A 313 19.25 21.28 14.68
C GLY A 313 20.54 21.99 15.07
N ARG A 314 20.75 22.16 16.38
CA ARG A 314 21.98 22.71 16.97
C ARG A 314 22.43 21.78 18.08
N GLN A 315 23.71 21.44 18.13
CA GLN A 315 24.25 20.67 19.25
C GLN A 315 24.21 21.50 20.53
N ARG A 316 23.94 20.85 21.67
CA ARG A 316 23.91 21.51 22.99
C ARG A 316 25.29 22.05 23.38
N GLU A 317 26.34 21.25 23.16
CA GLU A 317 27.72 21.60 23.52
C GLU A 317 28.38 22.54 22.49
N HIS A 318 27.96 22.47 21.23
CA HIS A 318 28.49 23.30 20.15
C HIS A 318 27.35 23.87 19.28
N PRO A 319 26.72 24.98 19.69
CA PRO A 319 25.53 25.53 19.01
C PRO A 319 25.73 25.89 17.52
N GLY A 320 26.98 26.06 17.08
CA GLY A 320 27.34 26.29 15.67
C GLY A 320 27.42 25.02 14.81
N LYS A 321 27.30 23.82 15.41
CA LYS A 321 27.31 22.53 14.70
C LYS A 321 25.90 21.93 14.64
N PRO A 322 25.53 21.26 13.53
CA PRO A 322 24.25 20.57 13.42
C PRO A 322 24.18 19.41 14.42
N ALA A 323 22.99 19.20 15.01
CA ALA A 323 22.72 18.11 15.94
C ALA A 323 22.76 16.73 15.26
N TYR A 324 22.24 16.64 14.04
CA TYR A 324 22.24 15.43 13.22
C TYR A 324 22.27 15.78 11.73
N PHE A 325 22.51 14.77 10.90
CA PHE A 325 22.50 14.85 9.44
C PHE A 325 21.44 13.92 8.88
N ARG A 326 20.71 14.42 7.88
CA ARG A 326 19.81 13.61 7.04
C ARG A 326 20.53 13.27 5.74
N HIS A 327 20.45 12.01 5.36
CA HIS A 327 21.01 11.46 4.13
C HIS A 327 19.88 10.86 3.29
N SER A 328 19.80 11.23 2.03
CA SER A 328 18.93 10.52 1.08
C SER A 328 19.51 9.13 0.88
N GLY A 329 18.63 8.12 0.93
CA GLY A 329 18.99 6.74 0.65
C GLY A 329 17.87 6.01 -0.08
N PHE A 330 18.12 4.74 -0.37
CA PHE A 330 17.11 3.83 -0.87
C PHE A 330 17.36 2.42 -0.31
N ARG A 331 16.31 1.61 -0.29
CA ARG A 331 16.41 0.18 -0.05
C ARG A 331 16.32 -0.54 -1.40
N PRO A 332 17.36 -1.29 -1.81
CA PRO A 332 17.25 -2.19 -2.95
C PRO A 332 16.52 -3.47 -2.55
N HIS A 333 15.65 -3.96 -3.43
CA HIS A 333 15.06 -5.29 -3.32
C HIS A 333 15.10 -5.97 -4.69
N PHE A 334 15.80 -7.09 -4.80
CA PHE A 334 15.94 -7.80 -6.07
C PHE A 334 14.80 -8.79 -6.25
N VAL A 335 14.14 -8.70 -7.40
CA VAL A 335 12.96 -9.50 -7.74
C VAL A 335 13.08 -10.04 -9.16
N ARG A 336 12.47 -11.21 -9.40
CA ARG A 336 12.43 -11.85 -10.71
C ARG A 336 10.98 -11.88 -11.20
N TYR A 337 10.74 -11.29 -12.37
CA TYR A 337 9.44 -11.29 -13.04
C TYR A 337 9.62 -11.67 -14.51
N ASP A 338 8.76 -12.56 -15.01
CA ASP A 338 8.79 -13.02 -16.40
C ASP A 338 10.20 -13.39 -16.89
N GLN A 339 10.90 -14.21 -16.10
CA GLN A 339 12.28 -14.67 -16.34
C GLN A 339 13.36 -13.58 -16.37
N LYS A 340 13.00 -12.31 -16.16
CA LYS A 340 13.93 -11.18 -16.05
C LYS A 340 14.12 -10.77 -14.60
N TRP A 341 15.27 -10.16 -14.34
CA TRP A 341 15.64 -9.67 -13.02
C TRP A 341 15.56 -8.15 -12.95
N TYR A 342 15.03 -7.68 -11.83
CA TYR A 342 14.84 -6.27 -11.54
C TYR A 342 15.36 -5.93 -10.15
N VAL A 343 15.71 -4.66 -9.95
CA VAL A 343 15.81 -4.06 -8.63
C VAL A 343 14.64 -3.13 -8.41
N GLU A 344 13.88 -3.40 -7.35
CA GLU A 344 12.94 -2.47 -6.77
C GLU A 344 13.70 -1.46 -5.91
N VAL A 345 13.47 -0.19 -6.18
CA VAL A 345 14.10 0.92 -5.47
C VAL A 345 13.05 1.59 -4.61
N THR A 346 13.15 1.42 -3.29
CA THR A 346 12.30 2.15 -2.34
C THR A 346 13.08 3.34 -1.77
N PRO A 347 12.76 4.59 -2.16
CA PRO A 347 13.42 5.75 -1.58
C PRO A 347 13.15 5.89 -0.08
N THR A 348 14.16 6.32 0.68
CA THR A 348 14.06 6.51 2.12
C THR A 348 15.18 7.44 2.62
N TYR A 349 15.30 7.60 3.93
CA TYR A 349 16.36 8.39 4.55
C TYR A 349 17.14 7.60 5.59
N HIS A 350 18.42 7.94 5.70
CA HIS A 350 19.27 7.54 6.81
C HIS A 350 19.63 8.79 7.64
N PHE A 351 19.66 8.65 8.96
CA PHE A 351 19.98 9.73 9.88
C PHE A 351 21.21 9.37 10.70
N SER A 352 22.16 10.31 10.79
CA SER A 352 23.41 10.12 11.51
C SER A 352 23.76 11.33 12.36
N ARG A 353 24.57 11.15 13.41
CA ARG A 353 25.00 12.25 14.29
C ARG A 353 26.13 13.07 13.69
N ASP A 354 27.04 12.41 12.98
CA ASP A 354 28.30 13.00 12.48
C ASP A 354 28.52 12.78 10.97
N GLY A 355 27.57 12.13 10.29
CA GLY A 355 27.70 11.67 8.91
C GLY A 355 28.00 10.18 8.75
N ARG A 356 28.19 9.45 9.86
CA ARG A 356 28.55 8.02 9.89
C ARG A 356 27.79 7.23 10.94
N GLU A 357 27.80 7.67 12.19
CA GLU A 357 27.16 6.95 13.28
C GLU A 357 25.65 7.20 13.27
N PRO A 358 24.81 6.15 13.39
CA PRO A 358 23.37 6.29 13.43
C PRO A 358 22.91 7.28 14.51
N ASP A 359 21.86 8.02 14.19
CA ASP A 359 21.20 8.92 15.13
C ASP A 359 20.23 8.15 16.05
N PHE A 360 20.25 8.48 17.35
CA PHE A 360 19.41 7.82 18.35
C PHE A 360 17.90 8.03 18.10
N LYS A 361 17.54 9.13 17.42
CA LYS A 361 16.16 9.49 17.09
C LYS A 361 15.86 9.29 15.59
N ALA A 362 16.65 8.47 14.91
CA ALA A 362 16.47 8.19 13.48
C ALA A 362 15.03 7.76 13.13
N GLY A 363 14.40 6.92 13.97
CA GLY A 363 13.02 6.48 13.78
C GLY A 363 12.00 7.62 13.87
N GLU A 364 12.11 8.49 14.87
CA GLU A 364 11.25 9.67 15.02
C GLU A 364 11.42 10.65 13.85
N HIS A 365 12.66 10.87 13.41
CA HIS A 365 12.98 11.73 12.28
C HIS A 365 12.47 11.15 10.95
N LEU A 366 12.55 9.83 10.77
CA LEU A 366 12.02 9.14 9.61
C LEU A 366 10.48 9.20 9.56
N LYS A 367 9.82 8.99 10.69
CA LYS A 367 8.35 9.10 10.78
C LYS A 367 7.90 10.51 10.39
N LYS A 368 8.51 11.53 11.02
CA LYS A 368 8.15 12.93 10.77
C LYS A 368 8.37 13.38 9.33
N ILE A 369 9.42 12.92 8.67
CA ILE A 369 9.63 13.29 7.26
C ILE A 369 8.62 12.60 6.35
N LYS A 370 8.30 11.32 6.61
CA LYS A 370 7.29 10.59 5.85
C LYS A 370 5.88 11.16 6.01
N GLU A 371 5.56 11.74 7.15
CA GLU A 371 4.30 12.49 7.37
C GLU A 371 4.20 13.77 6.53
N LEU A 372 5.32 14.31 6.05
CA LEU A 372 5.38 15.57 5.30
C LEU A 372 5.55 15.36 3.79
N GLU A 373 5.94 14.16 3.35
CA GLU A 373 6.19 13.86 1.95
C GLU A 373 4.90 13.43 1.23
N ASN A 374 4.60 14.09 0.12
CA ASN A 374 3.53 13.70 -0.80
C ASN A 374 4.06 12.82 -1.94
N ASN A 375 3.16 12.36 -2.81
CA ASN A 375 3.51 11.44 -3.91
C ASN A 375 4.60 12.02 -4.83
N ALA A 376 4.45 13.28 -5.22
CA ALA A 376 5.39 14.01 -6.06
C ALA A 376 6.82 14.02 -5.49
N ALA A 377 6.94 14.20 -4.17
CA ALA A 377 8.24 14.19 -3.49
C ALA A 377 8.93 12.81 -3.52
N VAL A 378 8.15 11.73 -3.44
CA VAL A 378 8.63 10.35 -3.52
C VAL A 378 9.02 10.00 -4.94
N MET A 379 8.19 10.35 -5.92
CA MET A 379 8.50 10.17 -7.34
C MET A 379 9.80 10.89 -7.73
N GLY A 380 9.97 12.15 -7.32
CA GLY A 380 11.23 12.87 -7.55
C GLY A 380 12.45 12.26 -6.85
N GLN A 381 12.28 11.44 -5.81
CA GLN A 381 13.39 10.64 -5.27
C GLN A 381 13.72 9.47 -6.18
N PHE A 382 12.68 8.76 -6.63
CA PHE A 382 12.87 7.62 -7.51
C PHE A 382 13.56 8.01 -8.81
N VAL A 383 13.14 9.10 -9.47
CA VAL A 383 13.81 9.61 -10.69
C VAL A 383 15.29 9.91 -10.45
N MET A 384 15.64 10.49 -9.30
CA MET A 384 17.05 10.71 -8.93
C MET A 384 17.80 9.38 -8.79
N TRP A 385 17.19 8.38 -8.14
CA TRP A 385 17.83 7.08 -7.95
C TRP A 385 17.96 6.29 -9.25
N GLN A 386 16.96 6.33 -10.13
CA GLN A 386 17.05 5.79 -11.48
C GLN A 386 18.20 6.46 -12.24
N ALA A 387 18.28 7.79 -12.24
CA ALA A 387 19.37 8.51 -12.89
C ALA A 387 20.74 8.13 -12.30
N PHE A 388 20.86 8.03 -10.97
CA PHE A 388 22.09 7.61 -10.31
C PHE A 388 22.48 6.19 -10.73
N LEU A 389 21.58 5.21 -10.61
CA LEU A 389 21.88 3.80 -10.90
C LEU A 389 22.19 3.54 -12.38
N THR A 390 21.60 4.31 -13.30
CA THR A 390 21.79 4.14 -14.75
C THR A 390 22.98 4.91 -15.31
N THR A 391 23.58 5.82 -14.57
CA THR A 391 24.74 6.63 -15.03
C THR A 391 25.99 6.43 -14.19
N HIS A 392 25.85 5.96 -12.96
CA HIS A 392 26.98 5.71 -12.08
C HIS A 392 27.81 4.54 -12.60
N ARG A 393 29.12 4.74 -12.80
CA ARG A 393 30.07 3.71 -13.23
C ARG A 393 29.62 2.90 -14.47
N THR A 394 28.95 3.54 -15.43
CA THR A 394 28.65 2.92 -16.73
C THR A 394 29.81 2.97 -17.72
N GLY A 395 30.96 3.48 -17.28
CA GLY A 395 32.13 3.74 -18.11
C GLY A 395 32.01 5.07 -18.86
N ASP A 396 33.12 5.78 -18.97
CA ASP A 396 33.25 6.99 -19.77
C ASP A 396 34.64 7.01 -20.44
N LEU A 397 35.03 8.13 -21.05
CA LEU A 397 36.35 8.24 -21.69
C LEU A 397 37.54 8.06 -20.71
N LEU A 398 37.31 8.09 -19.40
CA LEU A 398 38.34 8.10 -18.35
C LEU A 398 38.22 6.93 -17.36
N GLY A 399 37.13 6.16 -17.37
CA GLY A 399 36.90 5.06 -16.44
C GLY A 399 36.16 3.88 -17.06
N GLU A 400 36.47 2.68 -16.57
CA GLU A 400 35.79 1.46 -16.98
C GLU A 400 34.42 1.33 -16.30
N ALA A 401 33.50 0.66 -17.01
CA ALA A 401 32.20 0.31 -16.47
C ALA A 401 32.35 -0.70 -15.32
N TYR A 402 31.45 -0.65 -14.33
CA TYR A 402 31.41 -1.65 -13.29
C TYR A 402 31.06 -3.03 -13.89
N PRO A 403 31.90 -4.06 -13.70
CA PRO A 403 31.82 -5.28 -14.51
C PRO A 403 30.68 -6.24 -14.10
N HIS A 404 30.18 -6.12 -12.86
CA HIS A 404 29.32 -7.16 -12.27
C HIS A 404 27.84 -6.83 -12.24
N LEU A 405 27.48 -5.56 -12.40
CA LEU A 405 26.10 -5.09 -12.28
C LEU A 405 25.87 -3.84 -13.11
N ARG A 406 24.79 -3.84 -13.90
CA ARG A 406 24.31 -2.70 -14.70
C ARG A 406 22.80 -2.55 -14.52
N PHE A 407 22.31 -1.33 -14.70
CA PHE A 407 20.90 -1.00 -14.55
C PHE A 407 20.36 -0.35 -15.82
N ALA A 408 19.15 -0.72 -16.21
CA ALA A 408 18.42 -0.10 -17.30
C ALA A 408 17.04 0.38 -16.82
N PRO A 409 16.59 1.58 -17.25
CA PRO A 409 15.24 2.04 -16.97
C PRO A 409 14.23 1.15 -17.70
N LEU A 410 13.06 0.97 -17.09
CA LEU A 410 11.90 0.39 -17.77
C LEU A 410 11.17 1.46 -18.56
N GLU A 411 10.55 1.05 -19.67
CA GLU A 411 9.59 1.89 -20.38
C GLU A 411 8.35 2.12 -19.49
N SER A 412 7.72 3.29 -19.63
CA SER A 412 6.50 3.59 -18.90
C SER A 412 5.39 2.60 -19.26
N LEU A 413 4.60 2.19 -18.27
CA LEU A 413 3.45 1.31 -18.48
C LEU A 413 2.20 2.16 -18.68
N GLU A 414 1.50 1.97 -19.78
CA GLU A 414 0.22 2.66 -20.05
C GLU A 414 -0.97 1.86 -19.51
N LEU A 415 -1.86 2.54 -18.79
CA LEU A 415 -3.12 1.99 -18.27
C LEU A 415 -4.33 2.77 -18.79
N ASP A 416 -5.43 2.07 -19.06
CA ASP A 416 -6.72 2.67 -19.50
C ASP A 416 -7.62 3.14 -18.34
N VAL A 417 -7.07 3.10 -17.13
CA VAL A 417 -7.68 3.60 -15.90
C VAL A 417 -6.64 4.42 -15.17
N GLY A 418 -7.07 5.50 -14.51
CA GLY A 418 -6.12 6.39 -13.85
C GLY A 418 -6.72 7.21 -12.73
N VAL A 419 -5.84 7.85 -11.97
CA VAL A 419 -6.21 8.70 -10.84
C VAL A 419 -6.32 10.16 -11.32
N PRO A 420 -7.44 10.87 -11.04
CA PRO A 420 -7.55 12.28 -11.39
C PRO A 420 -6.71 13.13 -10.42
N ASP A 421 -5.41 13.24 -10.69
CA ASP A 421 -4.43 13.88 -9.80
C ASP A 421 -4.86 15.29 -9.38
N GLN A 422 -5.38 16.12 -10.29
CA GLN A 422 -5.87 17.46 -9.95
C GLN A 422 -6.96 17.47 -8.85
N LEU A 423 -7.86 16.49 -8.86
CA LEU A 423 -8.89 16.36 -7.82
C LEU A 423 -8.30 15.91 -6.49
N TRP A 424 -7.27 15.06 -6.53
CA TRP A 424 -6.59 14.55 -5.34
C TRP A 424 -5.68 15.61 -4.71
N THR A 425 -4.91 16.34 -5.51
CA THR A 425 -4.07 17.46 -5.05
C THR A 425 -4.90 18.56 -4.40
N ALA A 426 -6.11 18.84 -4.92
CA ALA A 426 -7.02 19.81 -4.33
C ALA A 426 -7.54 19.42 -2.94
N GLN A 427 -7.45 18.14 -2.57
CA GLN A 427 -7.83 17.61 -1.26
C GLN A 427 -6.62 17.47 -0.30
N GLU A 428 -5.39 17.67 -0.77
CA GLU A 428 -4.21 17.65 0.09
C GLU A 428 -4.20 18.86 1.03
N SER A 429 -3.85 18.63 2.30
CA SER A 429 -3.79 19.68 3.33
C SER A 429 -2.71 20.73 3.06
N ASN A 430 -1.75 20.43 2.17
CA ASN A 430 -0.68 21.35 1.78
C ASN A 430 -0.25 21.11 0.31
N PRO A 431 -0.98 21.68 -0.67
CA PRO A 431 -0.68 21.55 -2.09
C PRO A 431 0.63 22.24 -2.50
N SER A 432 1.27 22.98 -1.59
CA SER A 432 2.52 23.71 -1.83
C SER A 432 3.78 22.99 -1.29
N SER A 433 3.67 21.71 -0.89
CA SER A 433 4.82 20.96 -0.38
C SER A 433 5.95 20.94 -1.43
N PRO A 434 7.08 21.61 -1.18
CA PRO A 434 8.06 21.87 -2.22
C PRO A 434 8.93 20.63 -2.38
N LEU A 435 8.54 19.71 -3.26
CA LEU A 435 9.40 18.67 -3.80
C LEU A 435 8.79 18.12 -5.12
N PHE A 436 9.13 18.83 -6.20
CA PHE A 436 8.94 18.52 -7.62
C PHE A 436 7.50 18.50 -8.17
N ASP A 437 7.07 19.60 -8.80
CA ASP A 437 5.90 19.61 -9.71
C ASP A 437 6.20 18.72 -10.94
N PHE A 438 5.56 17.57 -11.00
CA PHE A 438 5.64 16.66 -12.16
C PHE A 438 4.56 16.97 -13.21
N ASP A 439 3.39 17.48 -12.79
CA ASP A 439 2.29 17.88 -13.70
C ASP A 439 2.72 18.98 -14.67
N LYS A 440 3.62 19.88 -14.27
CA LYS A 440 4.18 20.91 -15.15
C LYS A 440 5.14 20.36 -16.21
N MET A 441 5.51 19.08 -16.16
CA MET A 441 6.36 18.43 -17.16
C MET A 441 5.55 17.81 -18.31
N GLN A 442 4.24 17.57 -18.18
CA GLN A 442 3.43 17.04 -19.31
C GLN A 442 2.88 18.13 -20.24
N GLU A 443 2.79 19.39 -19.80
CA GLU A 443 2.32 20.52 -20.63
C GLU A 443 3.39 21.06 -21.61
N GLY A 444 4.54 20.39 -21.74
CA GLY A 444 5.70 20.83 -22.54
C GLY A 444 5.85 20.18 -23.91
N THR A 445 4.78 19.60 -24.46
CA THR A 445 4.76 19.06 -25.83
C THR A 445 3.63 19.70 -26.63
N GLU A 446 3.91 20.87 -27.19
CA GLU A 446 3.30 21.37 -28.42
C GLU A 446 4.39 21.64 -29.46
#